data_AF-A0A952Q298-F1
#
_entry.id   AF-A0A952Q298-F1
#
_cell.length_a   1.000
_cell.length_b   1.000
_cell.length_c   1.000
_cell.angle_alpha   90.00
_cell.angle_beta   90.00
_cell.angle_gamma   90.00
#
_symmetry.space_group_name_H-M   'P 1'
#
loop_
_entity.id
_entity.type
_entity.pdbx_description
1 polymer ?
#
loop_
_entity_poly.entity_id
_entity_poly.type
_entity_poly.pdbx_seq_one_letter_code
_entity_poly.pdbx_strand_id
1 'polypeptide(L)'
;MVNLGGWLLLTIIFSSLIMLVQRSEKKRRAVSFGVLIFVWSVVWAYGIYRISNECNSLVKAACYVTAQNMSAVAWNTTNWAAFGALVFNFAFWFLIGRYNPPHSSDDIKVLGMND
;
A
#
# COMPACT_ATOMS: atom_id res chain seq x y z
N MET A 1 18.11 3.47 -9.30
CA MET A 1 17.59 4.85 -9.14
C MET A 1 16.11 4.77 -8.82
N VAL A 2 15.59 5.70 -8.01
CA VAL A 2 14.21 5.67 -7.49
C VAL A 2 13.53 7.01 -7.80
N ASN A 3 12.27 6.99 -8.25
CA ASN A 3 11.48 8.22 -8.33
C ASN A 3 11.03 8.59 -6.90
N LEU A 4 11.66 9.61 -6.32
CA LEU A 4 11.42 9.98 -4.92
C LEU A 4 9.96 10.33 -4.63
N GLY A 5 9.31 11.08 -5.53
CA GLY A 5 7.91 11.48 -5.37
C GLY A 5 6.95 10.29 -5.47
N GLY A 6 7.14 9.43 -6.48
CA GLY A 6 6.36 8.21 -6.64
C GLY A 6 6.55 7.24 -5.48
N TRP A 7 7.79 7.10 -5.00
CA TRP A 7 8.12 6.28 -3.83
C TRP A 7 7.38 6.76 -2.58
N LEU A 8 7.50 8.06 -2.25
CA LEU A 8 6.89 8.63 -1.04
C LEU A 8 5.36 8.53 -1.07
N LEU A 9 4.75 8.85 -2.21
CA LEU A 9 3.30 8.77 -2.40
C LEU A 9 2.80 7.32 -2.24
N LEU A 10 3.44 6.37 -2.91
CA LEU A 10 3.06 4.96 -2.83
C LEU A 10 3.27 4.39 -1.42
N THR A 11 4.35 4.75 -0.74
CA THR A 11 4.59 4.33 0.65
C THR A 11 3.48 4.81 1.56
N ILE A 12 3.03 6.06 1.44
CA ILE A 12 1.93 6.60 2.26
C ILE A 12 0.62 5.87 1.96
N ILE A 13 0.29 5.66 0.68
CA ILE A 13 -0.94 4.95 0.28
C ILE A 13 -0.93 3.50 0.77
N PHE A 14 0.14 2.75 0.50
CA PHE A 14 0.26 1.37 0.97
C PHE A 14 0.26 1.27 2.49
N SER A 15 0.89 2.23 3.16
CA SER A 15 0.93 2.27 4.61
C SER A 15 -0.46 2.49 5.21
N SER A 16 -1.22 3.46 4.69
CA SER A 16 -2.57 3.74 5.19
C SER A 16 -3.50 2.56 4.97
N LEU A 17 -3.42 1.89 3.81
CA LEU A 17 -4.19 0.68 3.53
C LEU A 17 -3.89 -0.45 4.53
N ILE A 18 -2.62 -0.72 4.83
CA ILE A 18 -2.25 -1.75 5.81
C ILE A 18 -2.78 -1.39 7.21
N MET A 19 -2.70 -0.13 7.63
CA MET A 19 -3.24 0.29 8.93
C MET A 19 -4.74 0.04 9.06
N LEU A 20 -5.51 0.25 7.98
CA LEU A 20 -6.94 -0.05 7.98
C LEU A 20 -7.20 -1.54 8.24
N VAL A 21 -6.38 -2.42 7.64
CA VAL A 21 -6.49 -3.87 7.87
C VAL A 21 -6.06 -4.26 9.29
N GLN A 22 -5.02 -3.63 9.85
CA GLN A 22 -4.59 -3.90 11.23
C GLN A 22 -5.69 -3.60 12.26
N ARG A 23 -6.52 -2.58 11.99
CA ARG A 23 -7.64 -2.18 12.85
C ARG A 23 -8.93 -2.97 12.62
N SER A 24 -8.98 -3.83 11.61
CA SER A 24 -10.14 -4.68 11.38
C SER A 24 -10.29 -5.77 12.47
N GLU A 25 -11.55 -6.06 12.82
CA GLU A 25 -11.92 -7.16 13.72
C GLU A 25 -11.34 -8.49 13.25
N LYS A 26 -10.92 -9.36 14.19
CA LYS A 26 -10.35 -10.67 13.86
C LYS A 26 -11.24 -11.47 12.90
N LYS A 27 -12.56 -11.43 13.08
CA LYS A 27 -13.56 -12.14 12.25
C LYS A 27 -13.62 -11.62 10.81
N ARG A 28 -13.42 -10.31 10.60
CA ARG A 28 -13.52 -9.66 9.28
C ARG A 28 -12.16 -9.44 8.61
N ARG A 29 -11.06 -9.63 9.34
CA ARG A 29 -9.69 -9.36 8.89
C ARG A 29 -9.31 -10.12 7.63
N ALA A 30 -9.77 -11.36 7.47
CA ALA A 30 -9.48 -12.15 6.27
C ALA A 30 -10.06 -11.50 5.00
N VAL A 31 -11.30 -11.01 5.08
CA VAL A 31 -11.96 -10.32 3.95
C VAL A 31 -11.25 -9.01 3.66
N SER A 32 -10.96 -8.20 4.70
CA SER A 32 -10.22 -6.95 4.53
C SER A 32 -8.82 -7.17 3.93
N PHE A 33 -8.14 -8.25 4.31
CA PHE A 33 -6.84 -8.61 3.74
C PHE A 33 -6.95 -9.03 2.27
N GLY A 34 -7.99 -9.77 1.89
CA GLY A 34 -8.28 -10.09 0.49
C GLY A 34 -8.50 -8.84 -0.37
N VAL A 35 -9.31 -7.90 0.12
CA VAL A 35 -9.52 -6.60 -0.56
C VAL A 35 -8.21 -5.82 -0.66
N LEU A 36 -7.40 -5.79 0.41
CA LEU A 36 -6.11 -5.11 0.39
C LEU A 36 -5.16 -5.69 -0.64
N ILE A 37 -5.03 -7.02 -0.76
CA ILE A 37 -4.18 -7.65 -1.78
C ILE A 37 -4.63 -7.25 -3.19
N PHE A 38 -5.94 -7.22 -3.42
CA PHE A 38 -6.49 -6.81 -4.71
C PHE A 38 -6.15 -5.34 -5.04
N VAL A 39 -6.47 -4.41 -4.12
CA VAL A 39 -6.16 -2.99 -4.29
C VAL A 39 -4.66 -2.77 -4.45
N TRP A 40 -3.84 -3.45 -3.64
CA TRP A 40 -2.39 -3.37 -3.71
C TRP A 40 -1.87 -3.77 -5.09
N SER A 41 -2.36 -4.89 -5.63
CA SER A 41 -1.95 -5.40 -6.94
C SER A 41 -2.31 -4.41 -8.06
N VAL A 42 -3.50 -3.82 -8.01
CA VAL A 42 -3.96 -2.81 -8.98
C VAL A 42 -3.11 -1.55 -8.91
N VAL A 43 -2.88 -1.00 -7.71
CA VAL A 43 -2.09 0.22 -7.51
C VAL A 43 -0.62 -0.01 -7.92
N TRP A 44 -0.06 -1.16 -7.57
CA TRP A 44 1.31 -1.53 -7.94
C TRP A 44 1.47 -1.66 -9.46
N ALA A 45 0.54 -2.36 -10.13
CA ALA A 45 0.55 -2.49 -11.58
C ALA A 45 0.37 -1.14 -12.29
N TYR A 46 -0.55 -0.31 -11.78
CA TYR A 46 -0.77 1.04 -12.30
C TYR A 46 0.46 1.94 -12.11
N GLY A 47 1.13 1.87 -10.96
CA GLY A 47 2.36 2.62 -10.70
C GLY A 47 3.47 2.25 -11.68
N ILE A 48 3.65 0.96 -11.98
CA ILE A 48 4.61 0.50 -12.99
C ILE A 48 4.25 1.08 -14.36
N TYR A 49 3.00 0.90 -14.80
CA TYR A 49 2.52 1.40 -16.08
C TYR A 49 2.68 2.93 -16.21
N ARG A 50 2.36 3.68 -15.16
CA ARG A 50 2.41 5.14 -15.20
C ARG A 50 3.83 5.64 -15.32
N ILE A 51 4.75 5.13 -14.49
CA ILE A 51 6.17 5.55 -14.47
C ILE A 51 6.89 5.10 -15.73
N SER A 52 6.61 3.90 -16.25
CA SER A 52 7.24 3.43 -17.49
C SER A 52 6.88 4.27 -18.72
N ASN A 53 5.72 4.95 -18.68
CA ASN A 53 5.21 5.75 -19.78
C ASN A 53 5.57 7.25 -19.70
N GLU A 54 6.32 7.70 -18.68
CA GLU A 54 6.79 9.08 -18.56
C GLU A 54 8.02 9.34 -19.43
N CYS A 55 7.85 9.35 -20.75
CA CYS A 55 8.93 9.70 -21.67
C CYS A 55 8.88 11.18 -22.04
N ASN A 56 9.62 12.00 -21.31
CA ASN A 56 9.74 13.44 -21.60
C ASN A 56 10.96 13.75 -22.49
N SER A 57 11.08 13.08 -23.64
CA SER A 57 12.13 13.38 -24.61
C SER A 57 11.52 13.92 -25.91
N LEU A 58 12.12 14.99 -26.45
CA LEU A 58 11.73 15.60 -27.72
C LEU A 58 11.94 14.65 -28.91
N VAL A 59 12.72 13.58 -28.73
CA VAL A 59 13.12 12.65 -29.79
C VAL A 59 12.64 11.24 -29.44
N LYS A 60 11.66 10.73 -30.19
CA LYS A 60 11.09 9.37 -30.02
C LYS A 60 12.15 8.26 -30.01
N ALA A 61 13.26 8.41 -30.74
CA ALA A 61 14.36 7.45 -30.76
C ALA A 61 15.14 7.42 -29.43
N ALA A 62 15.35 8.59 -28.79
CA ALA A 62 15.94 8.66 -27.45
C ALA A 62 15.01 8.02 -26.42
N CYS A 63 13.68 8.12 -26.63
CA CYS A 63 12.70 7.49 -25.76
C CYS A 63 12.84 5.96 -25.70
N TYR A 64 13.15 5.28 -26.81
CA TYR A 64 13.26 3.82 -26.83
C TYR A 64 14.43 3.30 -25.97
N VAL A 65 15.56 4.01 -25.96
CA VAL A 65 16.74 3.68 -25.14
C VAL A 65 16.49 4.03 -23.67
N THR A 66 15.86 5.18 -23.38
CA THR A 66 15.54 5.57 -22.00
C THR A 66 14.38 4.76 -21.40
N ALA A 67 13.46 4.22 -22.21
CA ALA A 67 12.32 3.44 -21.75
C ALA A 67 12.75 2.16 -21.00
N GLN A 68 13.86 1.54 -21.40
CA GLN A 68 14.45 0.40 -20.70
C GLN A 68 14.94 0.78 -19.30
N ASN A 69 15.53 1.98 -19.15
CA ASN A 69 15.95 2.47 -17.84
C ASN A 69 14.74 2.90 -16.98
N MET A 70 13.69 3.42 -17.60
CA MET A 70 12.46 3.86 -16.91
C MET A 70 11.68 2.68 -16.31
N SER A 71 11.63 1.54 -17.00
CA SER A 71 11.00 0.34 -16.45
C SER A 71 11.73 -0.13 -15.19
N ALA A 72 13.06 -0.19 -15.21
CA ALA A 72 13.87 -0.55 -14.04
C ALA A 72 13.68 0.44 -12.87
N VAL A 73 13.53 1.74 -13.16
CA VAL A 73 13.19 2.75 -12.13
C VAL A 73 11.79 2.53 -11.58
N ALA A 74 10.81 2.20 -12.42
CA ALA A 74 9.43 1.92 -12.02
C ALA A 74 9.37 0.73 -11.05
N TRP A 75 9.96 -0.40 -11.42
CA TRP A 75 10.03 -1.60 -10.57
C TRP A 75 10.74 -1.33 -9.25
N ASN A 76 11.89 -0.65 -9.27
CA ASN A 76 12.58 -0.29 -8.04
C ASN A 76 11.73 0.63 -7.16
N THR A 77 11.08 1.63 -7.74
CA THR A 77 10.25 2.60 -7.01
C THR A 77 9.07 1.92 -6.32
N THR A 78 8.31 1.09 -7.04
CA THR A 78 7.15 0.41 -6.47
C THR A 78 7.54 -0.63 -5.41
N ASN A 79 8.63 -1.38 -5.63
CA ASN A 79 9.11 -2.39 -4.68
C ASN A 79 9.68 -1.76 -3.40
N TRP A 80 10.47 -0.68 -3.52
CA TRP A 80 10.95 0.05 -2.34
C TRP A 80 9.82 0.75 -1.60
N ALA A 81 8.77 1.19 -2.30
CA ALA A 81 7.61 1.80 -1.66
C ALA A 81 6.81 0.78 -0.84
N ALA A 82 6.58 -0.40 -1.43
CA ALA A 82 5.99 -1.57 -0.80
C ALA A 82 6.76 -2.01 0.45
N PHE A 83 8.09 -2.17 0.32
CA PHE A 83 8.96 -2.51 1.43
C PHE A 83 8.92 -1.47 2.54
N GLY A 84 9.03 -0.18 2.18
CA GLY A 84 8.94 0.93 3.14
C GLY A 84 7.61 0.93 3.90
N ALA A 85 6.49 0.68 3.21
CA ALA A 85 5.17 0.59 3.84
C ALA A 85 5.07 -0.58 4.82
N LEU A 86 5.63 -1.75 4.48
CA LEU A 86 5.67 -2.91 5.36
C LEU A 86 6.54 -2.65 6.61
N VAL A 87 7.73 -2.08 6.44
CA VAL A 87 8.62 -1.72 7.55
C VAL A 87 7.96 -0.71 8.47
N PHE A 88 7.36 0.34 7.92
CA PHE A 88 6.65 1.35 8.70
C PHE A 88 5.48 0.76 9.48
N ASN A 89 4.66 -0.08 8.84
CA ASN A 89 3.52 -0.72 9.50
C ASN A 89 3.95 -1.73 10.56
N PHE A 90 5.06 -2.44 10.33
CA PHE A 90 5.64 -3.34 11.32
C PHE A 90 6.16 -2.55 12.53
N ALA A 91 6.89 -1.45 12.31
CA ALA A 91 7.35 -0.57 13.36
C ALA A 91 6.18 0.03 14.16
N PHE A 92 5.16 0.54 13.47
CA PHE A 92 3.95 1.05 14.11
C PHE A 92 3.24 -0.02 14.97
N TRP A 93 3.09 -1.23 14.42
CA TRP A 93 2.49 -2.35 15.16
C TRP A 93 3.32 -2.71 16.39
N PHE A 94 4.64 -2.79 16.25
CA PHE A 94 5.55 -3.17 17.32
C PHE A 94 5.58 -2.15 18.46
N LEU A 95 5.55 -0.86 18.13
CA LEU A 95 5.64 0.26 19.07
C LEU A 95 4.30 0.67 19.69
N ILE A 96 3.22 0.69 18.91
CA ILE A 96 1.91 1.25 19.34
C ILE A 96 0.81 0.19 19.24
N GLY A 97 0.79 -0.58 18.15
CA GLY A 97 -0.30 -1.52 17.86
C GLY A 97 -0.53 -2.60 18.92
N ARG A 98 0.52 -3.02 19.64
CA ARG A 98 0.41 -4.03 20.71
C ARG A 98 -0.35 -3.57 21.95
N TYR A 99 -0.37 -2.27 22.23
CA TYR A 99 -0.98 -1.73 23.46
C TYR A 99 -2.48 -1.44 23.32
N ASN A 100 -3.03 -1.43 22.10
CA ASN A 100 -4.44 -1.10 21.86
C ASN A 100 -5.09 -2.06 20.84
N PRO A 101 -5.45 -3.29 21.25
CA PRO A 101 -6.11 -4.26 20.38
C PRO A 101 -7.56 -3.83 20.05
N PRO A 102 -8.07 -4.13 18.85
CA PRO A 102 -9.46 -3.85 18.50
C PRO A 102 -10.40 -4.66 19.41
N HIS A 103 -11.40 -3.99 19.97
CA HIS A 103 -12.41 -4.60 20.82
C HIS A 103 -13.31 -5.53 20.01
N SER A 104 -13.81 -6.60 20.63
CA SER A 104 -14.75 -7.51 19.96
C SER A 104 -16.15 -6.89 19.95
N SER A 105 -16.85 -6.97 18.83
CA SER A 105 -18.28 -6.59 18.78
C SER A 105 -19.17 -7.53 19.59
N ASP A 106 -18.69 -8.74 19.93
CA ASP A 106 -19.44 -9.72 20.70
C ASP A 106 -19.67 -9.32 22.17
N ASP A 107 -18.90 -8.36 22.71
CA ASP A 107 -19.03 -7.85 24.08
C ASP A 107 -20.01 -6.66 24.19
N ILE A 108 -20.62 -6.25 23.06
CA ILE A 108 -21.56 -5.14 23.01
C ILE A 108 -22.93 -5.63 23.51
N LYS A 109 -23.24 -5.34 24.78
CA LYS A 109 -24.56 -5.57 25.35
C LYS A 109 -25.54 -4.49 24.85
N VAL A 110 -26.45 -4.87 23.95
CA VAL A 110 -27.54 -4.00 23.52
C VAL A 110 -28.56 -3.89 24.66
N LEU A 111 -28.71 -2.68 25.20
CA LEU A 111 -29.74 -2.37 26.21
C LEU A 111 -31.08 -2.15 25.49
N GLY A 112 -32.14 -2.84 25.92
CA GLY A 112 -33.51 -2.64 25.39
C GLY A 112 -33.89 -3.46 24.15
N MET A 113 -33.19 -4.56 23.83
CA MET A 113 -33.58 -5.46 22.72
C MET A 113 -34.68 -6.47 23.11
N ASN A 114 -35.03 -6.53 24.40
CA ASN A 114 -36.13 -7.32 24.94
C ASN A 114 -36.93 -6.41 25.89
N ASP A 115 -37.78 -5.54 25.33
CA ASP A 115 -39.00 -5.04 25.97
C ASP A 115 -40.07 -4.93 24.87
#